data_AF-A0A0T0MGW3-F1
#
_entry.id   AF-A0A0T0MGW3-F1
#
_cell.length_a   1.000
_cell.length_b   1.000
_cell.length_c   1.000
_cell.angle_alpha   90.00
_cell.angle_beta   90.00
_cell.angle_gamma   90.00
#
_symmetry.space_group_name_H-M   'P 1'
#
loop_
_entity.id
_entity.type
_entity.pdbx_description
1 polymer ?
#
loop_
_entity_poly.entity_id
_entity_poly.type
_entity_poly.pdbx_seq_one_letter_code
_entity_poly.pdbx_strand_id
1 'polypeptide(L)'
;MADVRESLAPVVAQHRAALAAAAERLGVEATEVGLFAPWVIVGTVDGRAFSMRERWEAYEILLAPDDDPLLTPWGAPQGTKVILVASGTIDDLYIGAPDYDRALTSIVAAIRSFLRRRTCTHDLGGRYCPRCGTALIDPALR
;
A
#
# COMPACT_ATOMS: atom_id res chain seq x y z
N MET A 1 -15.01 22.90 28.03
CA MET A 1 -14.73 21.61 27.36
C MET A 1 -13.95 21.94 26.10
N ALA A 2 -12.65 21.66 26.08
CA ALA A 2 -11.85 21.85 24.87
C ALA A 2 -12.48 21.05 23.72
N ASP A 3 -12.55 21.65 22.53
CA ASP A 3 -13.06 20.97 21.34
C ASP A 3 -12.18 19.73 21.08
N VAL A 4 -12.80 18.57 20.89
CA VAL A 4 -12.11 17.31 20.55
C VAL A 4 -11.21 17.51 19.33
N ARG A 5 -11.59 18.41 18.40
CA ARG A 5 -10.78 18.80 17.25
C ARG A 5 -9.47 19.49 17.63
N GLU A 6 -9.50 20.37 18.62
CA GLU A 6 -8.33 21.11 19.10
C GLU A 6 -7.34 20.18 19.83
N SER A 7 -7.87 19.12 20.46
CA SER A 7 -7.07 18.12 21.18
C SER A 7 -6.39 17.10 20.26
N LEU A 8 -6.92 16.86 19.05
CA LEU A 8 -6.35 15.89 18.08
C LEU A 8 -5.39 16.54 17.08
N ALA A 9 -5.42 17.86 16.90
CA ALA A 9 -4.56 18.60 15.99
C ALA A 9 -3.06 18.22 16.04
N PRO A 10 -2.40 18.10 17.21
CA PRO A 10 -0.99 17.74 17.26
C PRO A 10 -0.72 16.30 16.78
N VAL A 11 -1.62 15.37 17.08
CA VAL A 11 -1.51 13.96 16.63
C VAL A 11 -1.64 13.90 15.11
N VAL A 12 -2.63 14.60 14.55
CA VAL A 12 -2.82 14.68 13.09
C VAL A 12 -1.60 15.30 12.39
N ALA A 13 -1.02 16.36 12.97
CA ALA A 13 0.18 16.98 12.41
C ALA A 13 1.39 16.02 12.44
N GLN A 14 1.57 15.28 13.53
CA GLN A 14 2.62 14.27 13.68
C GLN A 14 2.45 13.15 12.64
N HIS A 15 1.24 12.64 12.47
CA HIS A 15 0.93 11.58 11.50
C HIS A 15 1.23 12.03 10.07
N ARG A 16 0.80 13.24 9.71
CA ARG A 16 1.10 13.83 8.39
C ARG A 16 2.59 14.00 8.14
N ALA A 17 3.33 14.47 9.14
CA ALA A 17 4.78 14.64 9.03
C ALA A 17 5.49 13.30 8.87
N ALA A 18 5.10 12.27 9.63
CA ALA A 18 5.65 10.93 9.52
C ALA A 18 5.37 10.30 8.15
N LEU A 19 4.13 10.43 7.65
CA LEU A 19 3.76 9.96 6.31
C LEU A 19 4.54 10.68 5.21
N ALA A 20 4.65 12.01 5.30
CA ALA A 20 5.39 12.80 4.32
C ALA A 20 6.88 12.41 4.26
N ALA A 21 7.53 12.23 5.42
CA ALA A 21 8.92 11.79 5.49
C ALA A 21 9.13 10.40 4.88
N ALA A 22 8.23 9.45 5.15
CA ALA A 22 8.28 8.11 4.56
C ALA A 22 8.08 8.16 3.04
N ALA A 23 7.14 9.00 2.57
CA ALA A 23 6.83 9.15 1.15
C ALA A 23 8.00 9.76 0.37
N GLU A 24 8.63 10.80 0.92
CA GLU A 24 9.84 11.42 0.36
C GLU A 24 10.97 10.40 0.25
N ARG A 25 11.24 9.65 1.33
CA ARG A 25 12.30 8.62 1.37
C ARG A 25 12.10 7.53 0.31
N LEU A 26 10.86 7.17 0.01
CA LEU A 26 10.52 6.11 -0.95
C LEU A 26 10.33 6.62 -2.39
N GLY A 27 10.31 7.94 -2.58
CA GLY A 27 10.07 8.61 -3.86
C GLY A 27 8.65 8.38 -4.37
N VAL A 28 7.64 8.49 -3.50
CA VAL A 28 6.23 8.27 -3.82
C VAL A 28 5.35 9.40 -3.27
N GLU A 29 4.12 9.51 -3.75
CA GLU A 29 3.13 10.39 -3.15
C GLU A 29 2.22 9.57 -2.23
N ALA A 30 1.92 10.09 -1.04
CA ALA A 30 0.98 9.43 -0.12
C ALA A 30 0.24 10.47 0.74
N THR A 31 -1.04 10.22 0.99
CA THR A 31 -1.90 11.02 1.86
C THR A 31 -2.79 10.11 2.69
N GLU A 32 -3.00 10.48 3.95
CA GLU A 32 -3.96 9.81 4.83
C GLU A 32 -5.34 10.45 4.70
N VAL A 33 -6.37 9.63 4.47
CA VAL A 33 -7.76 10.07 4.26
C VAL A 33 -8.65 9.75 5.48
N GLY A 34 -8.26 8.79 6.30
CA GLY A 34 -8.98 8.41 7.53
C GLY A 34 -8.01 7.97 8.60
N LEU A 35 -8.09 8.57 9.79
CA LEU A 35 -7.13 8.40 10.90
C LEU A 35 -7.39 7.19 11.81
N PHE A 36 -8.65 6.72 11.89
CA PHE A 36 -9.05 5.85 12.99
C PHE A 36 -9.72 4.55 12.54
N ALA A 37 -10.85 4.61 11.84
CA ALA A 37 -11.55 3.42 11.39
C ALA A 37 -12.50 3.74 10.22
N PRO A 38 -12.14 3.43 8.96
CA PRO A 38 -10.91 2.75 8.55
C PRO A 38 -9.66 3.65 8.58
N TRP A 39 -8.49 3.05 8.79
CA TRP A 39 -7.22 3.71 8.50
C TRP A 39 -6.92 3.58 7.01
N VAL A 40 -6.74 4.72 6.32
CA VAL A 40 -6.65 4.75 4.85
C VAL A 40 -5.49 5.62 4.39
N ILE A 41 -4.61 5.02 3.59
CA ILE A 41 -3.54 5.72 2.87
C ILE A 41 -3.83 5.61 1.37
N VAL A 42 -3.85 6.74 0.67
CA VAL A 42 -3.95 6.80 -0.79
C VAL A 42 -2.70 7.45 -1.36
N GLY A 43 -2.40 7.23 -2.63
CA GLY A 43 -1.23 7.85 -3.24
C GLY A 43 -0.91 7.33 -4.62
N THR A 44 0.31 7.59 -5.08
CA THR A 44 0.83 7.12 -6.37
C THR A 44 2.18 6.43 -6.19
N VAL A 45 2.34 5.27 -6.82
CA VAL A 45 3.62 4.54 -6.90
C VAL A 45 3.92 4.27 -8.37
N ASP A 46 5.06 4.76 -8.85
CA ASP A 46 5.55 4.57 -10.22
C ASP A 46 4.47 4.85 -11.29
N GLY A 47 3.70 5.94 -11.10
CA GLY A 47 2.65 6.39 -12.02
C GLY A 47 1.29 5.68 -11.88
N ARG A 48 1.11 4.88 -10.83
CA ARG A 48 -0.13 4.13 -10.55
C ARG A 48 -0.75 4.58 -9.24
N ALA A 49 -2.02 5.00 -9.27
CA ALA A 49 -2.76 5.32 -8.07
C ALA A 49 -3.04 4.05 -7.24
N PHE A 50 -2.97 4.17 -5.92
CA PHE A 50 -3.22 3.08 -4.98
C PHE A 50 -4.09 3.54 -3.80
N SER A 51 -4.66 2.56 -3.11
CA SER A 51 -5.16 2.75 -1.75
C SER A 51 -4.80 1.54 -0.88
N MET A 52 -4.32 1.81 0.33
CA MET A 52 -4.34 0.86 1.42
C MET A 52 -5.49 1.21 2.35
N ARG A 53 -6.27 0.21 2.73
CA ARG A 53 -7.33 0.34 3.72
C ARG A 53 -7.17 -0.75 4.76
N GLU A 54 -6.95 -0.37 6.00
CA GLU A 54 -7.07 -1.24 7.15
C GLU A 54 -8.48 -1.09 7.75
N ARG A 55 -9.10 -2.23 8.05
CA ARG A 55 -10.33 -2.32 8.82
C ARG A 55 -10.43 -3.69 9.48
N TRP A 56 -10.76 -3.69 10.77
CA TRP A 56 -11.01 -4.91 11.54
C TRP A 56 -9.81 -5.86 11.52
N GLU A 57 -8.62 -5.33 11.79
CA GLU A 57 -7.36 -6.10 11.93
C GLU A 57 -6.82 -6.67 10.61
N ALA A 58 -7.46 -6.37 9.49
CA ALA A 58 -7.04 -6.76 8.17
C ALA A 58 -6.84 -5.54 7.27
N TYR A 59 -5.90 -5.64 6.33
CA TYR A 59 -5.72 -4.62 5.30
C TYR A 59 -5.74 -5.20 3.89
N GLU A 60 -6.11 -4.34 2.95
CA GLU A 60 -5.99 -4.58 1.52
C GLU A 60 -5.23 -3.43 0.88
N ILE A 61 -4.35 -3.78 -0.07
CA ILE A 61 -3.67 -2.83 -0.95
C ILE A 61 -4.27 -3.01 -2.34
N LEU A 62 -4.95 -1.98 -2.82
CA LEU A 62 -5.57 -1.93 -4.13
C LEU A 62 -4.79 -0.97 -5.02
N LEU A 63 -4.69 -1.33 -6.30
CA LEU A 63 -4.08 -0.53 -7.34
C LEU A 63 -5.14 -0.16 -8.38
N ALA A 64 -4.97 1.03 -8.96
CA ALA A 64 -5.78 1.50 -10.09
C ALA A 64 -5.78 0.46 -11.22
N PRO A 65 -6.88 0.36 -11.99
CA PRO A 65 -6.92 -0.52 -13.14
C PRO A 65 -5.94 -0.08 -14.23
N ASP A 66 -5.74 -0.94 -15.22
CA ASP A 66 -4.77 -0.67 -16.29
C ASP A 66 -5.29 0.33 -17.34
N ASP A 67 -6.60 0.41 -17.52
CA ASP A 67 -7.27 1.34 -18.45
C ASP A 67 -7.40 2.76 -17.88
N ASP A 68 -7.34 2.90 -16.55
CA ASP A 68 -7.26 4.19 -15.86
C ASP A 68 -6.26 4.12 -14.69
N PRO A 69 -4.95 4.29 -14.95
CA PRO A 69 -3.90 4.12 -13.93
C PRO A 69 -3.88 5.20 -12.86
N LEU A 70 -4.61 6.30 -13.03
CA LEU A 70 -4.66 7.41 -12.07
C LEU A 70 -5.95 7.42 -11.25
N LEU A 71 -6.91 6.55 -11.56
CA LEU A 71 -8.12 6.38 -10.76
C LEU A 71 -7.76 5.90 -9.35
N THR A 72 -8.04 6.73 -8.34
CA THR A 72 -7.83 6.35 -6.95
C THR A 72 -8.82 5.23 -6.58
N PRO A 73 -8.35 4.04 -6.16
CA PRO A 73 -9.25 2.94 -5.84
C PRO A 73 -10.16 3.26 -4.64
N TRP A 74 -9.69 4.09 -3.71
CA TRP A 74 -10.50 4.61 -2.62
C TRP A 74 -11.55 5.60 -3.14
N GLY A 75 -12.83 5.28 -2.94
CA GLY A 75 -13.95 6.11 -3.40
C GLY A 75 -14.27 5.99 -4.89
N ALA A 76 -13.66 5.02 -5.60
CA ALA A 76 -14.00 4.75 -6.98
C ALA A 76 -15.49 4.35 -7.13
N PRO A 77 -16.14 4.67 -8.27
CA PRO A 77 -17.52 4.29 -8.52
C PRO A 77 -17.78 2.79 -8.35
N GLN A 78 -18.99 2.42 -7.93
CA GLN A 78 -19.36 1.02 -7.80
C GLN A 78 -19.21 0.29 -9.15
N GLY A 79 -18.61 -0.90 -9.13
CA GLY A 79 -18.35 -1.69 -10.34
C GLY A 79 -17.03 -1.36 -11.04
N THR A 80 -16.28 -0.36 -10.56
CA THR A 80 -14.89 -0.13 -11.00
C THR A 80 -14.07 -1.40 -10.74
N LYS A 81 -13.39 -1.89 -11.78
CA LYS A 81 -12.41 -2.95 -11.63
C LYS A 81 -11.18 -2.34 -10.97
N VAL A 82 -10.77 -2.89 -9.83
CA VAL A 82 -9.52 -2.52 -9.14
C VAL A 82 -8.68 -3.77 -8.99
N ILE A 83 -7.38 -3.60 -8.82
CA ILE A 83 -6.45 -4.73 -8.74
C ILE A 83 -6.05 -4.91 -7.28
N LEU A 84 -6.39 -6.05 -6.68
CA LEU A 84 -5.85 -6.44 -5.38
C LEU A 84 -4.38 -6.83 -5.55
N VAL A 85 -3.49 -6.08 -4.91
CA VAL A 85 -2.03 -6.31 -4.96
C VAL A 85 -1.58 -7.20 -3.81
N ALA A 86 -2.10 -6.93 -2.61
CA ALA A 86 -1.77 -7.66 -1.40
C ALA A 86 -2.85 -7.48 -0.34
N SER A 87 -2.93 -8.44 0.58
CA SER A 87 -3.70 -8.35 1.81
C SER A 87 -2.89 -8.96 2.96
N GLY A 88 -3.23 -8.58 4.17
CA GLY A 88 -2.55 -9.07 5.38
C GLY A 88 -3.26 -8.60 6.64
N THR A 89 -2.54 -8.67 7.77
CA THR A 89 -3.05 -8.29 9.08
C THR A 89 -2.42 -7.00 9.60
N ILE A 90 -3.04 -6.40 10.60
CA ILE A 90 -2.56 -5.18 11.25
C ILE A 90 -1.12 -5.31 11.79
N ASP A 91 -0.69 -6.53 12.14
CA ASP A 91 0.67 -6.83 12.60
C ASP A 91 1.76 -6.52 11.57
N ASP A 92 1.41 -6.48 10.28
CA ASP A 92 2.33 -6.10 9.20
C ASP A 92 2.61 -4.59 9.19
N LEU A 93 1.68 -3.79 9.72
CA LEU A 93 1.65 -2.33 9.57
C LEU A 93 1.87 -1.57 10.90
N TYR A 94 1.76 -2.24 12.06
CA TYR A 94 1.76 -1.60 13.38
C TYR A 94 2.99 -1.99 14.20
N ILE A 95 3.39 -1.09 15.10
CA ILE A 95 4.25 -1.36 16.26
C ILE A 95 3.56 -0.73 17.48
N GLY A 96 2.51 -1.39 17.97
CA GLY A 96 1.60 -0.86 19.00
C GLY A 96 0.67 0.27 18.52
N ALA A 97 1.11 1.10 17.58
CA ALA A 97 0.35 2.15 16.89
C ALA A 97 0.64 2.13 15.38
N PRO A 98 -0.11 2.87 14.54
CA PRO A 98 0.19 3.01 13.12
C PRO A 98 1.63 3.46 12.89
N ASP A 99 2.40 2.66 12.15
CA ASP A 99 3.77 2.98 11.77
C ASP A 99 3.79 3.32 10.27
N TYR A 100 3.84 4.61 9.94
CA TYR A 100 3.80 5.08 8.55
C TYR A 100 5.02 4.67 7.74
N ASP A 101 6.19 4.54 8.38
CA ASP A 101 7.41 4.14 7.69
C ASP A 101 7.32 2.67 7.26
N ARG A 102 6.91 1.81 8.20
CA ARG A 102 6.68 0.40 7.96
C ARG A 102 5.54 0.18 6.96
N ALA A 103 4.39 0.82 7.17
CA ALA A 103 3.23 0.67 6.32
C ALA A 103 3.53 1.10 4.88
N LEU A 104 4.12 2.28 4.67
CA LEU A 104 4.42 2.75 3.32
C LEU A 104 5.52 1.92 2.65
N THR A 105 6.52 1.46 3.41
CA THR A 105 7.54 0.54 2.88
C THR A 105 6.90 -0.76 2.39
N SER A 106 5.99 -1.36 3.17
CA SER A 106 5.26 -2.57 2.80
C SER A 106 4.37 -2.35 1.56
N ILE A 107 3.62 -1.24 1.51
CA ILE A 107 2.77 -0.89 0.37
C ILE A 107 3.58 -0.75 -0.91
N VAL A 108 4.64 0.07 -0.88
CA VAL A 108 5.49 0.33 -2.04
C VAL A 108 6.21 -0.94 -2.49
N ALA A 109 6.71 -1.75 -1.56
CA ALA A 109 7.36 -3.02 -1.88
C ALA A 109 6.38 -3.99 -2.55
N ALA A 110 5.14 -4.10 -2.06
CA ALA A 110 4.11 -4.95 -2.65
C ALA A 110 3.75 -4.49 -4.07
N ILE A 111 3.48 -3.20 -4.27
CA ILE A 111 3.12 -2.63 -5.58
C ILE A 111 4.27 -2.79 -6.58
N ARG A 112 5.49 -2.39 -6.22
CA ARG A 112 6.65 -2.51 -7.11
C ARG A 112 6.94 -3.96 -7.47
N SER A 113 6.77 -4.89 -6.52
CA SER A 113 6.94 -6.32 -6.79
C SER A 113 5.86 -6.84 -7.74
N PHE A 114 4.61 -6.45 -7.52
CA PHE A 114 3.50 -6.79 -8.42
C PHE A 114 3.73 -6.27 -9.84
N LEU A 115 4.08 -4.99 -9.99
CA LEU A 115 4.35 -4.39 -11.30
C LEU A 115 5.54 -5.07 -12.01
N ARG A 116 6.63 -5.34 -11.30
CA ARG A 116 7.78 -6.10 -11.84
C ARG A 116 7.38 -7.50 -12.30
N ARG A 117 6.55 -8.22 -11.55
CA ARG A 117 6.10 -9.57 -11.93
C ARG A 117 5.30 -9.58 -13.21
N ARG A 118 4.51 -8.53 -13.48
CA ARG A 118 3.69 -8.42 -14.69
C ARG A 118 4.48 -8.19 -15.97
N THR A 119 5.64 -7.56 -15.87
CA THR A 119 6.49 -7.25 -17.04
C THR A 119 7.66 -8.21 -17.20
N CYS A 120 7.89 -9.09 -16.23
CA CYS A 120 9.04 -9.98 -16.26
C CYS A 120 8.79 -11.18 -17.19
N THR A 121 9.61 -11.30 -18.23
CA THR A 121 9.66 -12.43 -19.15
C THR A 121 10.67 -13.44 -18.63
N HIS A 122 10.24 -14.39 -17.80
CA HIS A 122 11.16 -15.36 -17.21
C HIS A 122 11.63 -16.41 -18.21
N ASP A 123 12.92 -16.37 -18.51
CA ASP A 123 13.71 -17.52 -18.94
C ASP A 123 15.04 -17.49 -18.16
N LEU A 124 15.03 -18.07 -16.96
CA LEU A 124 16.16 -18.03 -16.02
C LEU A 124 16.25 -19.35 -15.25
N GLY A 125 17.46 -19.89 -15.10
CA GLY A 125 17.74 -21.08 -14.30
C GLY A 125 17.74 -20.78 -12.80
N GLY A 126 16.95 -21.52 -12.01
CA GLY A 126 16.90 -21.37 -10.54
C GLY A 126 15.51 -21.67 -9.97
N ARG A 127 15.39 -21.62 -8.63
CA ARG A 127 14.10 -21.81 -7.93
C ARG A 127 13.21 -20.57 -7.93
N TYR A 128 13.81 -19.38 -7.98
CA TYR A 128 13.11 -18.09 -7.99
C TYR A 128 13.73 -17.16 -9.01
N CYS A 129 12.92 -16.29 -9.62
CA CYS A 129 13.42 -15.23 -10.47
C CYS A 129 14.11 -14.16 -9.63
N PRO A 130 15.39 -13.83 -9.89
CA PRO A 130 16.10 -12.77 -9.16
C PRO A 130 15.55 -11.36 -9.45
N ARG A 131 14.79 -11.16 -10.53
CA ARG A 131 14.24 -9.85 -10.92
C ARG A 131 12.91 -9.52 -10.26
N CYS A 132 12.02 -10.50 -10.11
CA CYS A 132 10.66 -10.25 -9.59
C CYS A 132 10.24 -11.16 -8.42
N GLY A 133 11.10 -12.10 -8.03
CA GLY A 133 10.88 -13.02 -6.91
C GLY A 133 9.85 -14.13 -7.17
N THR A 134 9.29 -14.24 -8.38
CA THR A 134 8.38 -15.33 -8.74
C THR A 134 9.10 -16.68 -8.65
N ALA A 135 8.47 -17.68 -8.03
CA ALA A 135 8.96 -19.05 -8.04
C ALA A 135 8.93 -19.60 -9.48
N LEU A 136 10.04 -20.14 -9.95
CA LEU A 136 10.19 -20.70 -11.31
C LEU A 136 10.02 -22.23 -11.33
N ILE A 137 9.98 -22.84 -10.15
CA ILE A 137 9.67 -24.25 -9.95
C ILE A 137 8.46 -24.31 -9.04
N ASP A 138 7.48 -25.15 -9.40
CA ASP A 138 6.28 -25.36 -8.59
C ASP A 138 6.67 -25.87 -7.18
N PRO A 139 6.33 -25.14 -6.10
CA PRO A 139 6.60 -25.59 -4.75
C PRO A 139 5.82 -26.87 -4.37
N ALA A 140 4.73 -27.20 -5.07
CA ALA A 140 3.93 -28.41 -4.86
C ALA A 140 4.52 -29.68 -5.49
N LEU A 141 5.54 -29.55 -6.35
CA LEU A 141 6.27 -30.68 -6.94
C LEU A 141 7.48 -31.11 -6.08
N ARG A 142 7.43 -30.88 -4.76
CA ARG A 142 8.44 -31.34 -3.79
C ARG A 142 7.93 -32.46 -2.90
#